data_AF-A0A933D4Z6-F1
#
_entry.id   AF-A0A933D4Z6-F1
#
_cell.length_a   1.000
_cell.length_b   1.000
_cell.length_c   1.000
_cell.angle_alpha   90.00
_cell.angle_beta   90.00
_cell.angle_gamma   90.00
#
_symmetry.space_group_name_H-M   'P 1'
#
loop_
_entity.id
_entity.type
_entity.pdbx_description
1 polymer ?
#
loop_
_entity_poly.entity_id
_entity_poly.type
_entity_poly.pdbx_seq_one_letter_code
_entity_poly.pdbx_strand_id
1 'polypeptide(L)'
;MPVRTQRTKVQTKAVIQSEEETSSTQRGLHVSRRFTRPEVHPFDELEWVRRTSVITNPDGSVVFKMEDAEIPVSWSQLATDIVVSKYFRKAGVPNTGSETSVRQVVKRLARTICKAGVELGGYFATREDAKSFEAELTHLLVNQKVAFNSPVWFNCGLYHEYGIAGSGGNWYWNPKTGEIEQTPDSYSHPQCSACFIQSVHDDLMSIFDLVKSEARLFKYGSGTGTNFSNLRGRQEKLSGGGTSSGLMSFLEVLDRGAGATKSGGTTRRAAKMVVLDM
;
A
#
# COMPACT_ATOMS: atom_id res chain seq x y z
N MET A 1 -12.09 -26.62 73.14
CA MET A 1 -10.81 -26.82 73.87
C MET A 1 -10.58 -28.32 74.01
N PRO A 2 -9.33 -28.85 74.00
CA PRO A 2 -8.10 -28.38 73.35
C PRO A 2 -7.33 -29.53 72.64
N VAL A 3 -6.59 -29.30 71.54
CA VAL A 3 -5.35 -30.05 71.19
C VAL A 3 -4.52 -29.14 70.27
N ARG A 4 -3.61 -28.31 70.80
CA ARG A 4 -2.18 -28.54 71.00
C ARG A 4 -1.39 -28.82 69.71
N THR A 5 -0.87 -27.74 69.14
CA THR A 5 0.07 -27.67 68.03
C THR A 5 1.45 -28.23 68.43
N GLN A 6 2.03 -29.10 67.60
CA GLN A 6 3.48 -29.33 67.58
C GLN A 6 4.00 -29.17 66.16
N ARG A 7 4.98 -28.28 66.02
CA ARG A 7 5.74 -27.96 64.82
C ARG A 7 6.81 -29.02 64.61
N THR A 8 6.89 -29.59 63.41
CA THR A 8 8.05 -30.36 62.96
C THR A 8 8.81 -29.51 61.95
N LYS A 9 10.07 -29.16 62.29
CA LYS A 9 11.01 -28.47 61.40
C LYS A 9 11.46 -29.43 60.30
N VAL A 10 11.36 -29.00 59.04
CA VAL A 10 12.12 -29.59 57.93
C VAL A 10 13.09 -28.52 57.44
N GLN A 11 14.38 -28.86 57.45
CA GLN A 11 15.48 -28.05 56.93
C GLN A 11 15.38 -27.98 55.40
N THR A 12 15.25 -26.78 54.85
CA THR A 12 15.39 -26.54 53.41
C THR A 12 16.84 -26.14 53.14
N LYS A 13 17.56 -26.97 52.38
CA LYS A 13 18.90 -26.66 51.86
C LYS A 13 18.81 -25.42 50.96
N ALA A 14 19.67 -24.45 51.22
CA ALA A 14 19.92 -23.32 50.34
C ALA A 14 20.58 -23.84 49.05
N VAL A 15 19.88 -23.70 47.92
CA VAL A 15 20.48 -23.76 46.59
C VAL A 15 20.80 -22.32 46.22
N ILE A 16 22.08 -22.00 46.23
CA ILE A 16 22.62 -20.80 45.60
C ILE A 16 22.51 -21.06 44.10
N GLN A 17 21.45 -20.55 43.48
CA GLN A 17 21.40 -20.37 42.03
C GLN A 17 21.92 -18.97 41.76
N SER A 18 23.10 -18.93 41.16
CA SER A 18 23.65 -17.79 40.45
C SER A 18 22.60 -17.24 39.49
N GLU A 19 22.22 -15.98 39.66
CA GLU A 19 21.54 -15.19 38.64
C GLU A 19 22.50 -15.04 37.46
N GLU A 20 22.48 -16.01 36.56
CA GLU A 20 22.85 -15.75 35.17
C GLU A 20 21.80 -14.78 34.63
N GLU A 21 22.19 -13.53 34.44
CA GLU A 21 21.49 -12.56 33.60
C GLU A 21 21.27 -13.20 32.22
N THR A 22 20.11 -13.83 32.03
CA THR A 22 19.64 -14.20 30.71
C THR A 22 19.37 -12.89 29.98
N SER A 23 20.36 -12.46 29.19
CA SER A 23 20.24 -11.52 28.08
C SER A 23 18.93 -11.81 27.35
N SER A 24 17.89 -11.01 27.63
CA SER A 24 16.66 -11.05 26.87
C SER A 24 16.99 -10.52 25.49
N THR A 25 17.19 -11.41 24.52
CA THR A 25 17.24 -11.03 23.12
C THR A 25 15.97 -10.24 22.81
N GLN A 26 16.12 -8.95 22.51
CA GLN A 26 14.98 -8.09 22.20
C GLN A 26 14.21 -8.72 21.04
N ARG A 27 12.96 -9.08 21.29
CA ARG A 27 12.09 -9.69 20.29
C ARG A 27 11.81 -8.66 19.18
N GLY A 28 12.17 -8.99 17.94
CA GLY A 28 11.93 -8.15 16.76
C GLY A 28 13.04 -8.29 15.71
N LEU A 29 12.87 -7.66 14.56
CA LEU A 29 13.87 -7.64 13.50
C LEU A 29 15.03 -6.70 13.86
N HIS A 30 16.24 -7.24 13.85
CA HIS A 30 17.48 -6.43 13.83
C HIS A 30 17.86 -6.10 12.39
N VAL A 31 18.17 -4.84 12.11
CA VAL A 31 18.41 -4.34 10.76
C VAL A 31 19.83 -3.81 10.65
N SER A 32 20.74 -4.62 10.11
CA SER A 32 22.11 -4.17 9.80
C SER A 32 22.10 -3.20 8.63
N ARG A 33 22.80 -2.06 8.79
CA ARG A 33 23.08 -1.16 7.67
C ARG A 33 24.05 -1.82 6.68
N ARG A 34 23.67 -1.86 5.40
CA ARG A 34 24.47 -2.44 4.31
C ARG A 34 24.91 -1.38 3.33
N PHE A 35 24.03 -0.44 3.01
CA PHE A 35 24.28 0.61 2.04
C PHE A 35 24.40 2.00 2.66
N THR A 36 23.92 2.18 3.89
CA THR A 36 23.90 3.47 4.57
C THR A 36 24.90 3.53 5.71
N ARG A 37 25.26 4.76 6.11
CA ARG A 37 26.06 5.03 7.31
C ARG A 37 25.21 5.70 8.39
N PRO A 38 25.47 5.46 9.68
CA PRO A 38 24.91 6.28 10.75
C PRO A 38 25.19 7.77 10.50
N GLU A 39 24.27 8.64 10.93
CA GLU A 39 24.36 10.11 10.85
C GLU A 39 24.44 10.73 9.43
N VAL A 40 24.45 9.94 8.36
CA VAL A 40 24.39 10.44 6.97
C VAL A 40 23.04 10.09 6.37
N HIS A 41 22.24 11.08 5.98
CA HIS A 41 20.98 10.80 5.30
C HIS A 41 21.27 10.28 3.88
N PRO A 42 20.62 9.20 3.39
CA PRO A 42 20.87 8.65 2.06
C PRO A 42 20.70 9.62 0.89
N PHE A 43 19.97 10.71 1.14
CA PHE A 43 19.71 11.78 0.19
C PHE A 43 20.88 12.74 0.03
N ASP A 44 21.76 12.82 1.03
CA ASP A 44 22.93 13.71 1.05
C ASP A 44 24.14 13.06 0.35
N GLU A 45 24.08 11.75 0.08
CA GLU A 45 25.09 11.00 -0.66
C GLU A 45 24.93 11.12 -2.19
N LEU A 46 23.87 11.77 -2.66
CA LEU A 46 23.54 11.88 -4.08
C LEU A 46 23.73 13.31 -4.56
N GLU A 47 24.08 13.44 -5.83
CA GLU A 47 24.00 14.70 -6.56
C GLU A 47 22.60 14.87 -7.18
N TRP A 48 22.10 16.11 -7.17
CA TRP A 48 20.74 16.44 -7.58
C TRP A 48 20.75 17.51 -8.65
N VAL A 49 19.81 17.39 -9.59
CA VAL A 49 19.65 18.30 -10.73
C VAL A 49 18.18 18.69 -10.87
N ARG A 50 17.94 19.92 -11.34
CA ARG A 50 16.62 20.38 -11.73
C ARG A 50 16.36 20.02 -13.18
N ARG A 51 15.25 19.33 -13.44
CA ARG A 51 14.85 18.91 -14.79
C ARG A 51 13.42 19.31 -15.08
N THR A 52 13.19 19.65 -16.34
CA THR A 52 11.84 19.88 -16.86
C THR A 52 11.29 18.57 -17.41
N SER A 53 10.04 18.27 -17.06
CA SER A 53 9.27 17.18 -17.66
C SER A 53 8.14 17.77 -18.50
N VAL A 54 8.04 17.34 -19.75
CA VAL A 54 6.99 17.74 -20.68
C VAL A 54 6.41 16.50 -21.34
N ILE A 55 5.09 16.35 -21.27
CA ILE A 55 4.36 15.34 -22.03
C ILE A 55 3.57 16.05 -23.12
N THR A 56 3.76 15.62 -24.36
CA THR A 56 3.06 16.12 -25.53
C THR A 56 2.16 15.06 -26.14
N ASN A 57 1.12 15.52 -26.83
CA ASN A 57 0.31 14.71 -27.74
C ASN A 57 1.05 14.49 -29.07
N PRO A 58 0.61 13.54 -29.92
CA PRO A 58 1.16 13.35 -31.26
C PRO A 58 1.07 14.59 -32.16
N ASP A 59 0.12 15.49 -31.90
CA ASP A 59 -0.04 16.78 -32.61
C ASP A 59 0.91 17.88 -32.09
N GLY A 60 1.76 17.58 -31.11
CA GLY A 60 2.71 18.52 -30.49
C GLY A 60 2.15 19.37 -29.36
N SER A 61 0.84 19.31 -29.08
CA SER A 61 0.25 20.04 -27.95
C SER A 61 0.73 19.50 -26.60
N VAL A 62 0.98 20.39 -25.64
CA VAL A 62 1.47 20.01 -24.30
C VAL A 62 0.29 19.55 -23.43
N VAL A 63 0.36 18.31 -22.96
CA VAL A 63 -0.61 17.69 -22.05
C VAL A 63 -0.27 17.99 -20.60
N PHE A 64 1.02 17.99 -20.28
CA PHE A 64 1.51 18.19 -18.93
C PHE A 64 2.92 18.78 -18.99
N LYS A 65 3.20 19.75 -18.13
CA LYS A 65 4.52 20.33 -17.96
C LYS A 65 4.78 20.59 -16.48
N MET A 66 5.97 20.21 -16.01
CA MET A 66 6.49 20.62 -14.72
C MET A 66 7.96 21.00 -14.90
N GLU A 67 8.26 22.22 -14.51
CA GLU A 67 9.61 22.77 -14.52
C GLU A 67 10.26 22.54 -13.15
N ASP A 68 11.59 22.60 -13.12
CA ASP A 68 12.38 22.57 -11.89
C ASP A 68 12.14 21.37 -10.96
N ALA A 69 11.77 20.21 -11.50
CA ALA A 69 11.66 18.99 -10.70
C ALA A 69 13.05 18.56 -10.20
N GLU A 70 13.21 18.37 -8.90
CA GLU A 70 14.49 17.96 -8.29
C GLU A 70 14.64 16.43 -8.36
N ILE A 71 15.62 15.97 -9.13
CA ILE A 71 15.84 14.56 -9.49
C ILE A 71 17.30 14.19 -9.23
N PRO A 72 17.61 12.95 -8.80
CA PRO A 72 19.00 12.49 -8.75
C PRO A 72 19.65 12.50 -10.14
N VAL A 73 20.91 12.93 -10.23
CA VAL A 73 21.65 13.00 -11.50
C VAL A 73 21.67 11.64 -12.22
N SER A 74 21.75 10.55 -11.46
CA SER A 74 21.78 9.17 -11.96
C SER A 74 20.50 8.70 -12.66
N TRP A 75 19.36 9.36 -12.43
CA TRP A 75 18.12 8.97 -13.09
C TRP A 75 18.14 9.43 -14.55
N SER A 76 17.51 8.67 -15.45
CA SER A 76 17.36 9.09 -16.85
C SER A 76 16.28 10.17 -17.02
N GLN A 77 16.26 10.85 -18.18
CA GLN A 77 15.15 11.74 -18.52
C GLN A 77 13.81 10.98 -18.58
N LEU A 78 13.79 9.76 -19.13
CA LEU A 78 12.59 8.92 -19.14
C LEU A 78 12.09 8.61 -17.71
N ALA A 79 12.99 8.29 -16.77
CA ALA A 79 12.61 8.07 -15.38
C ALA A 79 12.07 9.37 -14.74
N THR A 80 12.65 10.51 -15.09
CA THR A 80 12.17 11.85 -14.71
C THR A 80 10.73 12.06 -15.19
N ASP A 81 10.47 11.82 -16.48
CA ASP A 81 9.16 12.04 -17.06
C ASP A 81 8.10 11.10 -16.46
N ILE A 82 8.45 9.85 -16.21
CA ILE A 82 7.55 8.88 -15.58
C ILE A 82 7.26 9.27 -14.12
N VAL A 83 8.28 9.57 -13.31
CA VAL A 83 8.06 9.89 -11.89
C VAL A 83 7.27 11.16 -11.72
N VAL A 84 7.62 12.19 -12.50
CA VAL A 84 6.93 13.46 -12.44
C VAL A 84 5.49 13.30 -12.93
N SER A 85 5.24 12.65 -14.07
CA SER A 85 3.88 12.61 -14.61
C SER A 85 2.94 11.63 -13.92
N LYS A 86 3.45 10.52 -13.38
CA LYS A 86 2.63 9.44 -12.83
C LYS A 86 2.66 9.37 -11.30
N TYR A 87 3.80 9.64 -10.67
CA TYR A 87 4.01 9.30 -9.26
C TYR A 87 4.04 10.50 -8.32
N PHE A 88 4.45 11.68 -8.81
CA PHE A 88 4.36 12.91 -8.03
C PHE A 88 2.89 13.26 -7.77
N ARG A 89 2.57 13.45 -6.50
CA ARG A 89 1.28 13.95 -6.06
C ARG A 89 1.06 15.36 -6.62
N LYS A 90 -0.10 15.58 -7.24
CA LYS A 90 -0.40 16.83 -7.97
C LYS A 90 -1.12 17.90 -7.16
N ALA A 91 -1.67 17.56 -5.99
CA ALA A 91 -2.45 18.48 -5.18
C ALA A 91 -2.44 18.09 -3.69
N GLY A 92 -2.56 19.10 -2.83
CA GLY A 92 -2.71 18.95 -1.39
C GLY A 92 -1.39 18.75 -0.61
N VAL A 93 -0.23 18.85 -1.28
CA VAL A 93 1.06 18.77 -0.58
C VAL A 93 1.29 20.08 0.17
N PRO A 94 1.59 20.05 1.49
CA PRO A 94 1.85 21.25 2.27
C PRO A 94 2.96 22.12 1.68
N ASN A 95 2.78 23.44 1.73
CA ASN A 95 3.70 24.49 1.27
C ASN A 95 3.92 24.57 -0.26
N THR A 96 4.04 23.44 -0.97
CA THR A 96 4.34 23.40 -2.41
C THR A 96 3.11 23.13 -3.28
N GLY A 97 1.99 22.70 -2.69
CA GLY A 97 0.76 22.30 -3.40
C GLY A 97 0.87 20.94 -4.09
N SER A 98 2.02 20.62 -4.67
CA SER A 98 2.34 19.34 -5.33
C SER A 98 3.73 18.83 -4.92
N GLU A 99 4.01 17.55 -5.17
CA GLU A 99 5.37 17.01 -5.08
C GLU A 99 6.18 17.56 -6.26
N THR A 100 7.36 18.10 -5.96
CA THR A 100 8.31 18.71 -6.89
C THR A 100 9.70 18.07 -6.83
N SER A 101 9.92 17.11 -5.93
CA SER A 101 11.21 16.43 -5.72
C SER A 101 11.04 14.93 -5.51
N VAL A 102 11.96 14.14 -6.09
CA VAL A 102 12.04 12.69 -5.80
C VAL A 102 12.27 12.43 -4.31
N ARG A 103 12.90 13.37 -3.58
CA ARG A 103 13.04 13.27 -2.12
C ARG A 103 11.69 13.16 -1.43
N GLN A 104 10.70 13.95 -1.86
CA GLN A 104 9.38 13.99 -1.22
C GLN A 104 8.66 12.65 -1.38
N VAL A 105 8.57 12.13 -2.61
CA VAL A 105 7.91 10.84 -2.86
C VAL A 105 8.64 9.69 -2.18
N VAL A 106 9.98 9.60 -2.29
CA VAL A 106 10.73 8.52 -1.65
C VAL A 106 10.61 8.59 -0.12
N LYS A 107 10.71 9.80 0.46
CA LYS A 107 10.55 10.02 1.91
C LYS A 107 9.19 9.53 2.39
N ARG A 108 8.09 9.92 1.74
CA ARG A 108 6.76 9.49 2.22
C ARG A 108 6.56 8.00 2.16
N LEU A 109 7.14 7.31 1.18
CA LEU A 109 7.06 5.86 1.07
C LEU A 109 7.87 5.19 2.18
N ALA A 110 9.17 5.48 2.26
CA ALA A 110 10.07 4.83 3.20
C ALA A 110 9.65 5.07 4.66
N ARG A 111 9.32 6.32 4.99
CA ARG A 111 8.92 6.72 6.34
C ARG A 111 7.58 6.16 6.76
N THR A 112 6.59 6.14 5.87
CA THR A 112 5.27 5.56 6.20
C THR A 112 5.36 4.06 6.42
N ILE A 113 6.13 3.34 5.61
CA ILE A 113 6.33 1.90 5.77
C ILE A 113 7.08 1.60 7.08
N CYS A 114 8.12 2.37 7.40
CA CYS A 114 8.82 2.28 8.68
C CYS A 114 7.88 2.52 9.87
N LYS A 115 7.10 3.62 9.81
CA LYS A 115 6.12 3.98 10.84
C LYS A 115 5.09 2.88 11.07
N ALA A 116 4.56 2.27 10.00
CA ALA A 116 3.64 1.15 10.11
C ALA A 116 4.28 -0.05 10.87
N GLY A 117 5.53 -0.38 10.58
CA GLY A 117 6.27 -1.42 11.32
C GLY A 117 6.45 -1.09 12.80
N VAL A 118 6.74 0.17 13.13
CA VAL A 118 6.84 0.62 14.53
C VAL A 118 5.48 0.53 15.26
N GLU A 119 4.39 0.96 14.61
CA GLU A 119 3.05 1.00 15.19
C GLU A 119 2.43 -0.40 15.37
N LEU A 120 2.75 -1.36 14.50
CA LEU A 120 2.33 -2.75 14.66
C LEU A 120 2.85 -3.38 15.97
N GLY A 121 3.97 -2.87 16.49
CA GLY A 121 4.62 -3.39 17.70
C GLY A 121 5.34 -4.71 17.45
N GLY A 122 6.53 -4.86 18.02
CA GLY A 122 7.32 -6.10 17.92
C GLY A 122 7.91 -6.40 16.54
N TYR A 123 7.74 -5.52 15.54
CA TYR A 123 8.34 -5.70 14.21
C TYR A 123 9.85 -5.42 14.23
N PHE A 124 10.27 -4.32 14.85
CA PHE A 124 11.69 -3.96 15.03
C PHE A 124 12.13 -4.26 16.46
N ALA A 125 13.34 -4.79 16.62
CA ALA A 125 13.88 -5.07 17.95
C ALA A 125 14.18 -3.77 18.72
N THR A 126 14.69 -2.74 18.02
CA THR A 126 14.97 -1.43 18.59
C THR A 126 14.47 -0.28 17.72
N ARG A 127 14.44 0.93 18.30
CA ARG A 127 14.24 2.17 17.53
C ARG A 127 15.36 2.43 16.52
N GLU A 128 16.57 1.97 16.81
CA GLU A 128 17.69 2.12 15.87
C GLU A 128 17.56 1.17 14.68
N ASP A 129 16.98 -0.01 14.87
CA ASP A 129 16.64 -0.92 13.77
C ASP A 129 15.59 -0.30 12.85
N ALA A 130 14.58 0.38 13.41
CA ALA A 130 13.59 1.12 12.62
C ALA A 130 14.22 2.26 11.80
N LYS A 131 15.11 3.06 12.41
CA LYS A 131 15.86 4.11 11.70
C LYS A 131 16.77 3.53 10.61
N SER A 132 17.44 2.42 10.91
CA SER A 132 18.29 1.71 9.94
C SER A 132 17.45 1.19 8.77
N PHE A 133 16.27 0.64 9.04
CA PHE A 133 15.32 0.23 8.00
C PHE A 133 14.86 1.39 7.12
N GLU A 134 14.45 2.52 7.70
CA GLU A 134 14.04 3.70 6.93
C GLU A 134 15.17 4.21 6.04
N ALA A 135 16.39 4.28 6.56
CA ALA A 135 17.56 4.72 5.81
C ALA A 135 17.91 3.75 4.67
N GLU A 136 17.98 2.45 4.95
CA GLU A 136 18.27 1.43 3.92
C GLU A 136 17.19 1.44 2.83
N LEU A 137 15.90 1.49 3.20
CA LEU A 137 14.81 1.55 2.24
C LEU A 137 14.87 2.83 1.40
N THR A 138 15.17 3.98 2.01
CA THR A 138 15.36 5.25 1.31
C THR A 138 16.50 5.14 0.29
N HIS A 139 17.65 4.60 0.69
CA HIS A 139 18.79 4.36 -0.19
C HIS A 139 18.39 3.46 -1.38
N LEU A 140 17.74 2.34 -1.11
CA LEU A 140 17.36 1.37 -2.13
C LEU A 140 16.40 1.98 -3.16
N LEU A 141 15.43 2.77 -2.72
CA LEU A 141 14.45 3.42 -3.60
C LEU A 141 15.08 4.53 -4.45
N VAL A 142 15.83 5.45 -3.83
CA VAL A 142 16.39 6.60 -4.55
C VAL A 142 17.50 6.19 -5.54
N ASN A 143 18.22 5.09 -5.25
CA ASN A 143 19.21 4.50 -6.16
C ASN A 143 18.60 3.47 -7.13
N GLN A 144 17.27 3.34 -7.20
CA GLN A 144 16.56 2.41 -8.09
C GLN A 144 16.99 0.94 -7.97
N LYS A 145 17.45 0.51 -6.77
CA LYS A 145 17.82 -0.88 -6.49
C LYS A 145 16.60 -1.77 -6.21
N VAL A 146 15.50 -1.15 -5.78
CA VAL A 146 14.19 -1.78 -5.60
C VAL A 146 13.10 -0.82 -6.04
N ALA A 147 11.95 -1.36 -6.40
CA ALA A 147 10.75 -0.56 -6.67
C ALA A 147 9.51 -1.30 -6.17
N PHE A 148 8.60 -0.55 -5.56
CA PHE A 148 7.28 -1.07 -5.23
C PHE A 148 6.35 -1.09 -6.44
N ASN A 149 5.27 -1.88 -6.35
CA ASN A 149 4.17 -1.79 -7.29
C ASN A 149 3.55 -0.37 -7.26
N SER A 150 2.95 0.06 -8.37
CA SER A 150 2.51 1.45 -8.54
C SER A 150 1.50 1.97 -7.49
N PRO A 151 0.49 1.20 -7.01
CA PRO A 151 -0.38 1.64 -5.91
C PRO A 151 0.34 2.13 -4.66
N VAL A 152 1.47 1.52 -4.29
CA VAL A 152 2.30 2.03 -3.19
C VAL A 152 2.76 3.45 -3.50
N TRP A 153 3.33 3.67 -4.68
CA TRP A 153 3.77 4.99 -5.12
C TRP A 153 2.63 6.00 -5.20
N PHE A 154 1.42 5.60 -5.59
CA PHE A 154 0.28 6.51 -5.69
C PHE A 154 -0.26 6.95 -4.33
N ASN A 155 -0.40 6.00 -3.38
CA ASN A 155 -1.28 6.19 -2.23
C ASN A 155 -0.55 6.20 -0.88
N CYS A 156 0.57 5.49 -0.75
CA CYS A 156 1.24 5.30 0.54
C CYS A 156 1.84 6.61 1.07
N GLY A 157 1.48 6.98 2.30
CA GLY A 157 2.04 8.16 2.96
C GLY A 157 1.40 9.50 2.60
N LEU A 158 0.38 9.54 1.73
CA LEU A 158 -0.35 10.77 1.44
C LEU A 158 -1.02 11.36 2.69
N TYR A 159 -1.68 10.53 3.51
CA TYR A 159 -2.22 10.99 4.79
C TYR A 159 -1.12 11.20 5.83
N HIS A 160 -0.17 10.27 5.92
CA HIS A 160 0.80 10.19 7.01
C HIS A 160 1.84 11.32 6.98
N GLU A 161 2.31 11.71 5.79
CA GLU A 161 3.27 12.81 5.65
C GLU A 161 2.62 14.14 5.29
N TYR A 162 1.49 14.13 4.57
CA TYR A 162 0.88 15.35 4.03
C TYR A 162 -0.48 15.70 4.63
N GLY A 163 -1.08 14.85 5.47
CA GLY A 163 -2.42 15.05 6.00
C GLY A 163 -3.53 14.97 4.95
N ILE A 164 -3.22 14.46 3.74
CA ILE A 164 -4.21 14.37 2.66
C ILE A 164 -5.17 13.23 2.98
N ALA A 165 -6.40 13.60 3.32
CA ALA A 165 -7.52 12.67 3.41
C ALA A 165 -8.19 12.49 2.04
N GLY A 166 -9.09 11.51 1.96
CA GLY A 166 -9.92 11.29 0.79
C GLY A 166 -11.30 10.79 1.17
N SER A 167 -12.05 10.28 0.20
CA SER A 167 -13.33 9.61 0.48
C SER A 167 -13.07 8.23 1.09
N GLY A 168 -13.69 7.91 2.22
CA GLY A 168 -13.71 6.55 2.74
C GLY A 168 -14.35 5.55 1.77
N GLY A 169 -14.44 4.29 2.18
CA GLY A 169 -15.21 3.32 1.43
C GLY A 169 -14.55 1.97 1.19
N ASN A 170 -13.23 1.87 1.43
CA ASN A 170 -12.51 0.61 1.40
C ASN A 170 -12.65 -0.09 2.75
N TRP A 171 -12.02 -1.26 2.86
CA TRP A 171 -12.02 -2.07 4.07
C TRP A 171 -10.58 -2.26 4.56
N TYR A 172 -10.41 -2.30 5.86
CA TYR A 172 -9.14 -2.63 6.50
C TYR A 172 -9.38 -3.53 7.70
N TRP A 173 -8.35 -4.30 8.08
CA TRP A 173 -8.37 -5.05 9.32
C TRP A 173 -7.97 -4.13 10.47
N ASN A 174 -8.84 -4.00 11.48
CA ASN A 174 -8.52 -3.28 12.70
C ASN A 174 -8.00 -4.25 13.76
N PRO A 175 -6.68 -4.24 14.07
CA PRO A 175 -6.11 -5.17 15.04
C PRO A 175 -6.55 -4.91 16.49
N LYS A 176 -7.12 -3.72 16.79
CA LYS A 176 -7.59 -3.39 18.14
C LYS A 176 -8.95 -4.01 18.43
N THR A 177 -9.84 -4.03 17.44
CA THR A 177 -11.18 -4.62 17.56
C THR A 177 -11.19 -6.08 17.11
N GLY A 178 -10.24 -6.49 16.26
CA GLY A 178 -10.22 -7.82 15.66
C GLY A 178 -11.31 -7.98 14.58
N GLU A 179 -11.70 -6.87 13.94
CA GLU A 179 -12.77 -6.85 12.95
C GLU A 179 -12.35 -6.15 11.65
N ILE A 180 -13.09 -6.45 10.58
CA ILE A 180 -12.96 -5.74 9.31
C ILE A 180 -13.84 -4.50 9.39
N GLU A 181 -13.22 -3.33 9.24
CA GLU A 181 -13.90 -2.05 9.34
C GLU A 181 -13.78 -1.25 8.03
N GLN A 182 -14.75 -0.38 7.79
CA GLN A 182 -14.71 0.51 6.64
C GLN A 182 -13.74 1.67 6.92
N THR A 183 -12.91 2.01 5.95
CA THR A 183 -11.93 3.09 6.12
C THR A 183 -12.65 4.45 6.24
N PRO A 184 -12.30 5.29 7.22
CA PRO A 184 -12.92 6.61 7.38
C PRO A 184 -12.55 7.55 6.20
N ASP A 185 -11.36 7.38 5.65
CA ASP A 185 -10.88 8.08 4.46
C ASP A 185 -10.04 7.15 3.56
N SER A 186 -9.58 7.65 2.41
CA SER A 186 -8.87 6.86 1.41
C SER A 186 -7.40 6.55 1.73
N TYR A 187 -6.78 7.35 2.59
CA TYR A 187 -5.31 7.45 2.66
C TYR A 187 -4.75 7.25 4.06
N SER A 188 -5.55 7.32 5.12
CA SER A 188 -5.17 6.83 6.47
C SER A 188 -4.95 5.32 6.47
N HIS A 189 -5.76 4.58 5.71
CA HIS A 189 -5.56 3.16 5.40
C HIS A 189 -5.43 2.98 3.88
N PRO A 190 -4.25 3.31 3.30
CA PRO A 190 -4.10 3.45 1.86
C PRO A 190 -4.14 2.10 1.14
N GLN A 191 -4.83 2.04 0.00
CA GLN A 191 -4.80 0.88 -0.89
C GLN A 191 -3.46 0.79 -1.62
N CYS A 192 -2.61 -0.17 -1.23
CA CYS A 192 -1.23 -0.31 -1.71
C CYS A 192 -0.96 -1.62 -2.48
N SER A 193 -2.01 -2.39 -2.78
CA SER A 193 -1.93 -3.66 -3.49
C SER A 193 -2.33 -3.50 -4.95
N ALA A 194 -1.58 -4.13 -5.85
CA ALA A 194 -1.85 -4.05 -7.29
C ALA A 194 -2.82 -5.13 -7.81
N CYS A 195 -2.93 -6.27 -7.13
CA CYS A 195 -3.63 -7.43 -7.66
C CYS A 195 -4.72 -7.89 -6.69
N PHE A 196 -5.92 -8.11 -7.20
CA PHE A 196 -7.06 -8.65 -6.45
C PHE A 196 -7.75 -9.74 -7.25
N ILE A 197 -8.13 -10.81 -6.56
CA ILE A 197 -9.04 -11.82 -7.09
C ILE A 197 -10.36 -11.66 -6.37
N GLN A 198 -11.44 -11.57 -7.14
CA GLN A 198 -12.80 -11.44 -6.66
C GLN A 198 -13.64 -12.61 -7.15
N SER A 199 -14.75 -12.86 -6.46
CA SER A 199 -15.74 -13.85 -6.81
C SER A 199 -17.06 -13.18 -7.19
N VAL A 200 -17.84 -13.86 -8.01
CA VAL A 200 -19.20 -13.46 -8.36
C VAL A 200 -20.09 -14.68 -8.29
N HIS A 201 -21.27 -14.49 -7.73
CA HIS A 201 -22.34 -15.50 -7.72
C HIS A 201 -23.30 -15.20 -8.87
N ASP A 202 -24.04 -16.23 -9.28
CA ASP A 202 -25.06 -16.14 -10.32
C ASP A 202 -26.34 -15.48 -9.82
N ASP A 203 -26.18 -14.23 -9.42
CA ASP A 203 -27.18 -13.34 -8.84
C ASP A 203 -26.92 -11.90 -9.31
N LEU A 204 -27.99 -11.19 -9.62
CA LEU A 204 -27.92 -9.83 -10.15
C LEU A 204 -27.23 -8.88 -9.15
N MET A 205 -27.54 -9.00 -7.85
CA MET A 205 -26.94 -8.12 -6.84
C MET A 205 -25.47 -8.45 -6.67
N SER A 206 -25.09 -9.73 -6.66
CA SER A 206 -23.67 -10.15 -6.63
C SER A 206 -22.87 -9.58 -7.81
N ILE A 207 -23.44 -9.56 -9.02
CA ILE A 207 -22.79 -8.97 -10.21
C ILE A 207 -22.57 -7.46 -10.03
N PHE A 208 -23.57 -6.72 -9.55
CA PHE A 208 -23.42 -5.28 -9.34
C PHE A 208 -22.55 -4.92 -8.12
N ASP A 209 -22.52 -5.78 -7.10
CA ASP A 209 -21.59 -5.65 -5.98
C ASP A 209 -20.14 -5.87 -6.42
N LEU A 210 -19.90 -6.78 -7.38
CA LEU A 210 -18.61 -6.90 -8.04
C LEU A 210 -18.25 -5.59 -8.75
N VAL A 211 -19.14 -5.03 -9.58
CA VAL A 211 -18.90 -3.73 -10.26
C VAL A 211 -18.50 -2.64 -9.27
N LYS A 212 -19.24 -2.52 -8.15
CA LYS A 212 -18.97 -1.55 -7.09
C LYS A 212 -17.61 -1.78 -6.43
N SER A 213 -17.26 -3.03 -6.15
CA SER A 213 -15.99 -3.40 -5.52
C SER A 213 -14.81 -3.14 -6.46
N GLU A 214 -14.94 -3.47 -7.73
CA GLU A 214 -13.94 -3.19 -8.76
C GLU A 214 -13.74 -1.69 -8.93
N ALA A 215 -14.81 -0.90 -8.98
CA ALA A 215 -14.71 0.56 -9.05
C ALA A 215 -13.91 1.15 -7.86
N ARG A 216 -14.11 0.61 -6.65
CA ARG A 216 -13.33 1.00 -5.46
C ARG A 216 -11.84 0.68 -5.62
N LEU A 217 -11.51 -0.50 -6.16
CA LEU A 217 -10.12 -0.93 -6.38
C LEU A 217 -9.44 -0.16 -7.52
N PHE A 218 -10.13 -0.03 -8.66
CA PHE A 218 -9.67 0.72 -9.82
C PHE A 218 -9.42 2.18 -9.48
N LYS A 219 -10.26 2.80 -8.65
CA LYS A 219 -10.05 4.17 -8.19
C LYS A 219 -8.66 4.41 -7.59
N TYR A 220 -8.05 3.41 -6.96
CA TYR A 220 -6.73 3.54 -6.31
C TYR A 220 -5.60 2.83 -7.05
N GLY A 221 -5.85 2.34 -8.27
CA GLY A 221 -4.80 1.85 -9.18
C GLY A 221 -4.51 0.35 -9.11
N SER A 222 -5.40 -0.40 -8.47
CA SER A 222 -5.36 -1.86 -8.45
C SER A 222 -6.01 -2.44 -9.71
N GLY A 223 -5.58 -3.64 -10.12
CA GLY A 223 -6.26 -4.46 -11.11
C GLY A 223 -7.01 -5.61 -10.43
N THR A 224 -8.02 -6.12 -11.11
CA THR A 224 -8.91 -7.17 -10.58
C THR A 224 -9.02 -8.35 -11.52
N GLY A 225 -9.24 -9.53 -10.97
CA GLY A 225 -9.52 -10.75 -11.71
C GLY A 225 -10.72 -11.47 -11.14
N THR A 226 -11.56 -12.06 -11.99
CA THR A 226 -12.73 -12.79 -11.54
C THR A 226 -12.98 -13.99 -12.46
N ASN A 227 -13.28 -15.15 -11.86
CA ASN A 227 -13.80 -16.29 -12.58
C ASN A 227 -15.32 -16.16 -12.70
N PHE A 228 -15.84 -16.22 -13.92
CA PHE A 228 -17.24 -16.02 -14.27
C PHE A 228 -17.97 -17.32 -14.62
N SER A 229 -17.34 -18.49 -14.48
CA SER A 229 -17.92 -19.78 -14.84
C SER A 229 -19.22 -20.12 -14.14
N ASN A 230 -19.45 -19.54 -12.98
CA ASN A 230 -20.70 -19.75 -12.25
C ASN A 230 -21.88 -18.99 -12.88
N LEU A 231 -21.64 -17.97 -13.71
CA LEU A 231 -22.74 -17.20 -14.31
C LEU A 231 -23.43 -18.00 -15.40
N ARG A 232 -24.75 -18.06 -15.32
CA ARG A 232 -25.55 -18.78 -16.30
C ARG A 232 -25.45 -18.17 -17.70
N GLY A 233 -25.52 -19.03 -18.70
CA GLY A 233 -25.57 -18.70 -20.10
C GLY A 233 -26.83 -17.92 -20.50
N ARG A 234 -26.79 -17.40 -21.73
CA ARG A 234 -27.92 -16.71 -22.34
C ARG A 234 -29.10 -17.69 -22.49
N GLN A 235 -30.32 -17.20 -22.30
CA GLN A 235 -31.58 -17.98 -22.38
C GLN A 235 -31.82 -18.99 -21.26
N GLU A 236 -30.89 -19.16 -20.31
CA GLU A 236 -31.14 -19.97 -19.13
C GLU A 236 -32.25 -19.38 -18.25
N LYS A 237 -33.04 -20.24 -17.61
CA LYS A 237 -34.24 -19.82 -16.87
C LYS A 237 -33.87 -18.99 -15.65
N LEU A 238 -34.68 -17.97 -15.35
CA LEU A 238 -34.59 -17.19 -14.12
C LEU A 238 -35.66 -17.64 -13.12
N SER A 239 -35.38 -17.50 -11.81
CA SER A 239 -36.31 -17.87 -10.74
C SER A 239 -37.59 -17.01 -10.75
N GLY A 240 -37.48 -15.73 -11.12
CA GLY A 240 -38.61 -14.79 -11.21
C GLY A 240 -39.39 -14.84 -12.53
N GLY A 241 -39.10 -15.80 -13.41
CA GLY A 241 -39.65 -15.86 -14.78
C GLY A 241 -38.78 -15.14 -15.80
N GLY A 242 -38.98 -15.47 -17.08
CA GLY A 242 -38.14 -15.00 -18.18
C GLY A 242 -36.82 -15.77 -18.30
N THR A 243 -35.84 -15.15 -18.98
CA THR A 243 -34.57 -15.80 -19.31
C THR A 243 -33.38 -14.86 -19.14
N SER A 244 -32.22 -15.42 -18.85
CA SER A 244 -30.96 -14.69 -18.64
C SER A 244 -30.47 -13.97 -19.89
N SER A 245 -29.92 -12.77 -19.71
CA SER A 245 -29.16 -12.04 -20.73
C SER A 245 -27.83 -12.73 -21.07
N GLY A 246 -27.33 -13.59 -20.17
CA GLY A 246 -26.07 -14.31 -20.31
C GLY A 246 -24.84 -13.47 -19.94
N LEU A 247 -23.73 -14.16 -19.71
CA LEU A 247 -22.45 -13.59 -19.28
C LEU A 247 -22.00 -12.37 -20.11
N MET A 248 -22.04 -12.47 -21.44
CA MET A 248 -21.49 -11.43 -22.33
C MET A 248 -22.13 -10.06 -22.09
N SER A 249 -23.44 -10.00 -21.82
CA SER A 249 -24.13 -8.74 -21.53
C SER A 249 -23.62 -8.09 -20.24
N PHE A 250 -23.28 -8.87 -19.21
CA PHE A 250 -22.71 -8.34 -17.97
C PHE A 250 -21.24 -7.96 -18.12
N LEU A 251 -20.47 -8.68 -18.94
CA LEU A 251 -19.09 -8.30 -19.26
C LEU A 251 -19.03 -6.94 -19.98
N GLU A 252 -19.98 -6.61 -20.83
CA GLU A 252 -20.07 -5.26 -21.44
C GLU A 252 -20.30 -4.16 -20.39
N VAL A 253 -21.10 -4.43 -19.35
CA VAL A 253 -21.31 -3.49 -18.24
C VAL A 253 -20.03 -3.29 -17.44
N LEU A 254 -19.34 -4.38 -17.11
CA LEU A 254 -18.07 -4.37 -16.39
C LEU A 254 -16.97 -3.65 -17.19
N ASP A 255 -16.87 -3.92 -18.50
CA ASP A 255 -15.91 -3.28 -19.39
C ASP A 255 -16.14 -1.77 -19.49
N ARG A 256 -17.39 -1.34 -19.70
CA ARG A 256 -17.74 0.09 -19.71
C ARG A 256 -17.44 0.76 -18.36
N GLY A 257 -17.74 0.09 -17.25
CA GLY A 257 -17.44 0.59 -15.91
C GLY A 257 -15.93 0.75 -15.65
N ALA A 258 -15.14 -0.25 -16.03
CA ALA A 258 -13.69 -0.19 -15.97
C ALA A 258 -13.14 0.92 -16.88
N GLY A 259 -13.63 1.03 -18.12
CA GLY A 259 -13.24 2.02 -19.10
C GLY A 259 -13.53 3.47 -18.69
N ALA A 260 -14.60 3.69 -17.92
CA ALA A 260 -14.95 4.99 -17.36
C ALA A 260 -14.07 5.39 -16.16
N THR A 261 -13.39 4.43 -15.53
CA THR A 261 -12.60 4.66 -14.31
C THR A 261 -11.14 4.99 -14.62
N LYS A 262 -10.65 6.12 -14.10
CA LYS A 262 -9.22 6.50 -14.10
C LYS A 262 -8.69 6.48 -12.68
N SER A 263 -7.54 5.83 -12.48
CA SER A 263 -7.00 5.56 -11.15
C SER A 263 -6.18 6.72 -10.56
N GLY A 264 -6.36 6.99 -9.27
CA GLY A 264 -5.41 7.73 -8.42
C GLY A 264 -5.23 9.21 -8.75
N GLY A 265 -6.13 9.81 -9.51
CA GLY A 265 -5.92 11.16 -10.08
C GLY A 265 -4.80 11.19 -11.13
N THR A 266 -4.39 10.02 -11.64
CA THR A 266 -3.37 9.84 -12.68
C THR A 266 -4.04 9.31 -13.97
N THR A 267 -3.26 9.18 -15.04
CA THR A 267 -3.73 8.68 -16.34
C THR A 267 -3.77 7.14 -16.44
N ARG A 268 -3.62 6.39 -15.34
CA ARG A 268 -3.68 4.92 -15.37
C ARG A 268 -5.14 4.44 -15.54
N ARG A 269 -5.33 3.51 -16.48
CA ARG A 269 -6.62 2.86 -16.76
C ARG A 269 -6.82 1.65 -15.85
N ALA A 270 -8.08 1.32 -15.57
CA ALA A 270 -8.45 0.06 -14.94
C ALA A 270 -7.95 -1.14 -15.77
N ALA A 271 -7.64 -2.23 -15.08
CA ALA A 271 -7.24 -3.49 -15.70
C ALA A 271 -8.05 -4.63 -15.06
N LYS A 272 -8.73 -5.41 -15.90
CA LYS A 272 -9.59 -6.52 -15.47
C LYS A 272 -9.20 -7.80 -16.20
N MET A 273 -9.11 -8.89 -15.44
CA MET A 273 -8.99 -10.25 -15.95
C MET A 273 -10.33 -10.97 -15.81
N VAL A 274 -10.74 -11.66 -16.87
CA VAL A 274 -11.96 -12.48 -16.93
C VAL A 274 -11.52 -13.91 -17.20
N VAL A 275 -11.97 -14.86 -16.38
CA VAL A 275 -11.67 -16.29 -16.52
C VAL A 275 -12.97 -17.08 -16.70
N LEU A 276 -12.92 -18.09 -17.56
CA LEU A 276 -13.94 -19.11 -17.74
C LEU A 276 -13.27 -20.50 -17.82
N ASP A 277 -13.78 -21.41 -17.02
CA ASP A 277 -13.56 -22.85 -17.08
C ASP A 277 -14.10 -23.43 -18.41
N MET A 278 -13.38 -24.41 -18.95
CA MET A 278 -13.65 -25.07 -20.25
C MET A 278 -14.50 -26.32 -20.12
#